data_AF-A0A849F373-F1
#
_entry.id   AF-A0A849F373-F1
#
_cell.length_a   1.000
_cell.length_b   1.000
_cell.length_c   1.000
_cell.angle_alpha   90.00
_cell.angle_beta   90.00
_cell.angle_gamma   90.00
#
_symmetry.space_group_name_H-M   'P 1'
#
loop_
_entity.id
_entity.type
_entity.pdbx_description
1 polymer ?
#
loop_
_entity_poly.entity_id
_entity_poly.type
_entity_poly.pdbx_seq_one_letter_code
_entity_poly.pdbx_strand_id
1 'polypeptide(L)'
;ELDPGDVAYYALGWSGFVIVIVAGWTTAITNLYRAGLAAQAIFFNHSRKKTTIVVGLVTVGIACFPFVFSQILPLLTYAGLLVVPVGAIVFAEHQIFPRIGFTRYWSSYRQLTFSMPAVASWGLGLVFGFGLNALDVISFYFLFIPTWFFTIAVYTLLASRYGAKENYAREAKEEEARNETIVRFQEQQAKNEPAIPNDKSFYTKGLKFIAIAALATTLVLACNVLFGSTSETDYIENRELFYTYAFICTIIYFVLAYWALKRGKSNTEA
;
A
#
# COMPACT_ATOMS: atom_id res chain seq x y z
N GLU A 1 8.83 22.54 -14.12
CA GLU A 1 8.78 21.59 -12.99
C GLU A 1 9.65 20.40 -13.36
N LEU A 2 10.40 19.86 -12.41
CA LEU A 2 11.18 18.63 -12.61
C LEU A 2 10.22 17.45 -12.47
N ASP A 3 10.18 16.57 -13.47
CA ASP A 3 9.51 15.27 -13.32
C ASP A 3 10.24 14.47 -12.23
N PRO A 4 9.56 13.66 -11.40
CA PRO A 4 10.18 12.68 -10.51
C PRO A 4 11.40 11.94 -11.10
N GLY A 5 11.39 11.61 -12.40
CA GLY A 5 12.53 11.02 -13.09
C GLY A 5 13.76 11.94 -13.14
N ASP A 6 13.55 13.22 -13.46
CA ASP A 6 14.63 14.22 -13.50
C ASP A 6 15.19 14.47 -12.10
N VAL A 7 14.31 14.57 -11.08
CA VAL A 7 14.74 14.71 -9.68
C VAL A 7 15.63 13.54 -9.26
N ALA A 8 15.26 12.31 -9.62
CA ALA A 8 16.05 11.13 -9.30
C ALA A 8 17.39 11.11 -10.03
N TYR A 9 17.42 11.56 -11.30
CA TYR A 9 18.66 11.69 -12.06
C TYR A 9 19.60 12.75 -11.48
N TYR A 10 19.10 13.94 -11.15
CA TYR A 10 19.92 14.97 -10.51
C TYR A 10 20.39 14.56 -9.12
N ALA A 11 19.66 13.71 -8.41
CA ALA A 11 20.08 13.23 -7.10
C ALA A 11 21.12 12.09 -7.17
N LEU A 12 20.92 11.12 -8.07
CA LEU A 12 21.61 9.82 -8.02
C LEU A 12 22.21 9.38 -9.38
N GLY A 13 22.16 10.24 -10.40
CA GLY A 13 22.57 9.91 -11.76
C GLY A 13 21.73 8.77 -12.36
N TRP A 14 22.35 7.95 -13.20
CA TRP A 14 21.69 6.80 -13.83
C TRP A 14 21.14 5.76 -12.83
N SER A 15 21.75 5.66 -11.64
CA SER A 15 21.24 4.77 -10.60
C SER A 15 19.86 5.19 -10.11
N GLY A 16 19.57 6.49 -10.08
CA GLY A 16 18.27 7.05 -9.73
C GLY A 16 17.15 6.56 -10.65
N PHE A 17 17.39 6.58 -11.98
CA PHE A 17 16.41 6.08 -12.95
C PHE A 17 16.07 4.60 -12.74
N VAL A 18 17.09 3.75 -12.56
CA VAL A 18 16.88 2.31 -12.32
C VAL A 18 16.06 2.09 -11.05
N ILE A 19 16.39 2.81 -9.98
CA ILE A 19 15.69 2.72 -8.69
C ILE A 19 14.23 3.15 -8.84
N VAL A 20 13.95 4.27 -9.51
CA VAL A 20 12.57 4.76 -9.72
C VAL A 20 11.75 3.76 -10.54
N ILE A 21 12.32 3.19 -11.61
CA ILE A 21 11.62 2.17 -12.42
C ILE A 21 11.29 0.94 -11.59
N VAL A 22 12.24 0.41 -10.82
CA VAL A 22 12.04 -0.78 -9.97
C VAL A 22 11.03 -0.50 -8.85
N ALA A 23 11.11 0.66 -8.21
CA ALA A 23 10.16 1.09 -7.18
C ALA A 23 8.74 1.26 -7.75
N GLY A 24 8.61 1.87 -8.93
CA GLY A 24 7.35 2.01 -9.65
C GLY A 24 6.74 0.66 -10.00
N TRP A 25 7.55 -0.25 -10.56
CA TRP A 25 7.11 -1.60 -10.94
C TRP A 25 6.60 -2.41 -9.74
N THR A 26 7.34 -2.44 -8.63
CA THR A 26 6.97 -3.20 -7.42
C THR A 26 5.72 -2.64 -6.74
N THR A 27 5.57 -1.32 -6.72
CA THR A 27 4.37 -0.64 -6.20
C THR A 27 3.16 -0.89 -7.10
N ALA A 28 3.33 -0.82 -8.42
CA ALA A 28 2.27 -1.05 -9.39
C ALA A 28 1.72 -2.48 -9.32
N ILE A 29 2.56 -3.51 -9.18
CA ILE A 29 2.10 -4.91 -9.07
C ILE A 29 1.12 -5.09 -7.91
N THR A 30 1.47 -4.60 -6.72
CA THR A 30 0.65 -4.82 -5.52
C THR A 30 -0.67 -4.04 -5.59
N ASN A 31 -0.64 -2.81 -6.11
CA ASN A 31 -1.83 -2.00 -6.31
C ASN A 31 -2.75 -2.57 -7.38
N LEU A 32 -2.20 -3.04 -8.51
CA LEU A 32 -2.96 -3.68 -9.58
C LEU A 32 -3.63 -4.98 -9.09
N TYR A 33 -2.93 -5.74 -8.25
CA TYR A 33 -3.48 -6.95 -7.64
C TYR A 33 -4.69 -6.63 -6.74
N ARG A 34 -4.55 -5.62 -5.85
CA ARG A 34 -5.64 -5.15 -4.98
C ARG A 34 -6.85 -4.65 -5.78
N ALA A 35 -6.60 -3.83 -6.80
CA ALA A 35 -7.65 -3.33 -7.68
C ALA A 35 -8.33 -4.45 -8.47
N GLY A 36 -7.56 -5.43 -8.97
CA GLY A 36 -8.09 -6.60 -9.67
C GLY A 36 -8.97 -7.49 -8.79
N LEU A 37 -8.58 -7.72 -7.53
CA LEU A 37 -9.42 -8.43 -6.56
C LEU A 37 -10.71 -7.67 -6.22
N ALA A 38 -10.62 -6.36 -6.02
CA ALA A 38 -11.80 -5.52 -5.77
C ALA A 38 -12.77 -5.56 -6.95
N ALA A 39 -12.27 -5.45 -8.18
CA ALA A 39 -13.09 -5.58 -9.38
C ALA A 39 -13.66 -6.99 -9.53
N GLN A 40 -12.92 -8.05 -9.18
CA GLN A 40 -13.43 -9.43 -9.22
C GLN A 40 -14.57 -9.63 -8.22
N ALA A 41 -14.52 -9.01 -7.04
CA ALA A 41 -15.60 -9.07 -6.05
C ALA A 41 -16.92 -8.51 -6.59
N ILE A 42 -16.85 -7.51 -7.50
CA ILE A 42 -18.02 -6.95 -8.18
C ILE A 42 -18.41 -7.84 -9.38
N PHE A 43 -17.43 -8.23 -10.20
CA PHE A 43 -17.60 -9.05 -11.40
C PHE A 43 -17.34 -10.54 -11.12
N PHE A 44 -18.11 -11.13 -10.19
CA PHE A 44 -17.87 -12.47 -9.65
C PHE A 44 -17.89 -13.61 -10.69
N ASN A 45 -18.55 -13.42 -11.84
CA ASN A 45 -18.57 -14.39 -12.94
C ASN A 45 -17.27 -14.46 -13.75
N HIS A 46 -16.32 -13.55 -13.53
CA HIS A 46 -15.07 -13.50 -14.27
C HIS A 46 -13.87 -13.96 -13.43
N SER A 47 -12.93 -14.65 -14.07
CA SER A 47 -11.72 -15.08 -13.39
C SER A 47 -10.85 -13.87 -13.01
N ARG A 48 -10.22 -13.94 -11.84
CA ARG A 48 -9.26 -12.94 -11.34
C ARG A 48 -8.29 -12.45 -12.41
N LYS A 49 -7.69 -13.38 -13.19
CA LYS A 49 -6.72 -13.06 -14.24
C LYS A 49 -7.31 -12.12 -15.31
N LYS A 50 -8.54 -12.38 -15.75
CA LYS A 50 -9.21 -11.54 -16.76
C LYS A 50 -9.49 -10.15 -16.19
N THR A 51 -10.03 -10.08 -14.98
CA THR A 51 -10.36 -8.81 -14.34
C THR A 51 -9.13 -7.95 -14.09
N THR A 52 -8.02 -8.54 -13.60
CA THR A 52 -6.75 -7.81 -13.41
C THR A 52 -6.19 -7.27 -14.72
N ILE A 53 -6.25 -8.03 -15.82
CA ILE A 53 -5.79 -7.56 -17.15
C ILE A 53 -6.62 -6.36 -17.60
N VAL A 54 -7.95 -6.43 -17.46
CA VAL A 54 -8.84 -5.32 -17.84
C VAL A 54 -8.53 -4.07 -17.03
N VAL A 55 -8.42 -4.19 -15.71
CA VAL A 55 -8.03 -3.08 -14.83
C VAL A 55 -6.67 -2.50 -15.22
N GLY A 56 -5.71 -3.33 -15.61
CA GLY A 56 -4.40 -2.90 -16.10
C GLY A 56 -4.49 -2.11 -17.41
N LEU A 57 -5.24 -2.60 -18.39
CA LEU A 57 -5.43 -1.90 -19.67
C LEU A 57 -6.11 -0.54 -19.47
N VAL A 58 -7.14 -0.47 -18.61
CA VAL A 58 -7.79 0.80 -18.27
C VAL A 58 -6.81 1.75 -17.58
N THR A 59 -6.02 1.25 -16.63
CA THR A 59 -4.99 2.05 -15.94
C THR A 59 -3.96 2.60 -16.92
N VAL A 60 -3.47 1.79 -17.87
CA VAL A 60 -2.54 2.24 -18.92
C VAL A 60 -3.18 3.32 -19.79
N GLY A 61 -4.43 3.11 -20.21
CA GLY A 61 -5.17 4.10 -21.00
C GLY A 61 -5.29 5.45 -20.28
N ILE A 62 -5.66 5.43 -19.00
CA ILE A 62 -5.76 6.64 -18.17
C ILE A 62 -4.39 7.29 -17.95
N ALA A 63 -3.34 6.49 -17.72
CA ALA A 63 -1.98 6.98 -17.49
C ALA A 63 -1.38 7.71 -18.71
N CYS A 64 -1.87 7.46 -19.92
CA CYS A 64 -1.45 8.21 -21.11
C CYS A 64 -1.99 9.65 -21.17
N PHE A 65 -2.92 10.04 -20.29
CA PHE A 65 -3.48 11.39 -20.31
C PHE A 65 -2.65 12.37 -19.45
N PRO A 66 -2.36 13.59 -19.96
CA PRO A 66 -1.48 14.55 -19.30
C PRO A 66 -2.05 15.12 -17.98
N PHE A 67 -3.36 15.03 -17.75
CA PHE A 67 -3.97 15.49 -16.49
C PHE A 67 -3.51 14.65 -15.28
N VAL A 68 -3.12 13.38 -15.50
CA VAL A 68 -2.68 12.50 -14.41
C VAL A 68 -1.41 13.04 -13.75
N PHE A 69 -0.46 13.54 -14.54
CA PHE A 69 0.79 14.08 -14.03
C PHE A 69 0.65 15.53 -13.57
N SER A 70 -0.13 16.35 -14.29
CA SER A 70 -0.30 17.77 -13.94
C SER A 70 -1.24 18.01 -12.75
N GLN A 71 -2.07 17.05 -12.38
CA GLN A 71 -3.06 17.18 -11.28
C GLN A 71 -2.97 16.03 -10.26
N ILE A 72 -1.80 15.43 -10.08
CA ILE A 72 -1.64 14.24 -9.23
C ILE A 72 -1.99 14.52 -7.75
N LEU A 73 -1.60 15.69 -7.23
CA LEU A 73 -1.90 16.09 -5.86
C LEU A 73 -3.41 16.25 -5.63
N PRO A 74 -4.13 17.10 -6.39
CA PRO A 74 -5.59 17.20 -6.27
C PRO A 74 -6.30 15.86 -6.46
N LEU A 75 -5.94 15.08 -7.49
CA LEU A 75 -6.55 13.77 -7.77
C LEU A 75 -6.40 12.83 -6.57
N LEU A 76 -5.20 12.74 -5.99
CA LEU A 76 -4.93 11.89 -4.83
C LEU A 76 -5.74 12.35 -3.61
N THR A 77 -5.82 13.65 -3.36
CA THR A 77 -6.56 14.17 -2.21
C THR A 77 -8.08 13.99 -2.37
N TYR A 78 -8.64 14.16 -3.58
CA TYR A 78 -10.04 13.84 -3.85
C TYR A 78 -10.34 12.34 -3.69
N ALA A 79 -9.49 11.47 -4.25
CA ALA A 79 -9.62 10.03 -4.07
C ALA A 79 -9.53 9.64 -2.58
N GLY A 80 -8.62 10.28 -1.83
CA GLY A 80 -8.52 10.12 -0.39
C GLY A 80 -9.81 10.52 0.33
N LEU A 81 -10.35 11.70 0.04
CA LEU A 81 -11.58 12.20 0.68
C LEU A 81 -12.79 11.29 0.41
N LEU A 82 -12.88 10.66 -0.76
CA LEU A 82 -13.93 9.68 -1.08
C LEU A 82 -13.85 8.40 -0.21
N VAL A 83 -12.64 7.98 0.14
CA VAL A 83 -12.37 6.75 0.90
C VAL A 83 -12.38 6.98 2.41
N VAL A 84 -12.11 8.19 2.88
CA VAL A 84 -12.05 8.54 4.31
C VAL A 84 -13.31 8.13 5.09
N PRO A 85 -14.55 8.40 4.63
CA PRO A 85 -15.75 7.95 5.34
C PRO A 85 -15.86 6.43 5.42
N VAL A 86 -15.39 5.70 4.39
CA VAL A 86 -15.37 4.23 4.40
C VAL A 86 -14.42 3.74 5.50
N GLY A 87 -13.22 4.32 5.60
CA GLY A 87 -12.27 4.01 6.66
C GLY A 87 -12.82 4.32 8.06
N ALA A 88 -13.53 5.44 8.21
CA ALA A 88 -14.22 5.82 9.45
C ALA A 88 -15.27 4.80 9.88
N ILE A 89 -16.12 4.34 8.94
CA ILE A 89 -17.15 3.32 9.20
C ILE A 89 -16.52 2.00 9.65
N VAL A 90 -15.50 1.52 8.92
CA VAL A 90 -14.79 0.28 9.25
C VAL A 90 -14.11 0.38 10.62
N PHE A 91 -13.50 1.53 10.92
CA PHE A 91 -12.89 1.79 12.23
C PHE A 91 -13.94 1.78 13.35
N ALA A 92 -15.10 2.41 13.14
CA ALA A 92 -16.16 2.40 14.13
C ALA A 92 -16.64 0.98 14.44
N GLU A 93 -16.90 0.16 13.42
CA GLU A 93 -17.29 -1.25 13.56
C GLU A 93 -16.28 -2.09 14.35
N HIS A 94 -14.99 -1.97 14.06
CA HIS A 94 -13.99 -2.87 14.62
C HIS A 94 -13.43 -2.39 15.95
N GLN A 95 -13.34 -1.07 16.14
CA GLN A 95 -12.56 -0.46 17.21
C GLN A 95 -13.41 0.31 18.22
N ILE A 96 -14.55 0.88 17.81
CA ILE A 96 -15.44 1.63 18.70
C ILE A 96 -16.55 0.73 19.22
N PHE A 97 -17.25 0.00 18.36
CA PHE A 97 -18.42 -0.80 18.72
C PHE A 97 -18.15 -1.80 19.86
N PRO A 98 -17.06 -2.59 19.84
CA PRO A 98 -16.75 -3.50 20.95
C PRO A 98 -16.51 -2.79 22.28
N ARG A 99 -16.07 -1.53 22.27
CA ARG A 99 -15.80 -0.74 23.48
C ARG A 99 -17.05 -0.09 24.06
N ILE A 100 -18.03 0.22 23.22
CA ILE A 100 -19.31 0.84 23.63
C ILE A 100 -20.44 -0.19 23.79
N GLY A 101 -20.13 -1.48 23.65
CA GLY A 101 -21.10 -2.58 23.79
C GLY A 101 -22.02 -2.76 22.59
N PHE A 102 -21.64 -2.28 21.41
CA PHE A 102 -22.36 -2.55 20.16
C PHE A 102 -21.83 -3.82 19.51
N THR A 103 -22.69 -4.51 18.77
CA THR A 103 -22.33 -5.75 18.11
C THR A 103 -21.63 -5.48 16.78
N ARG A 104 -20.42 -6.01 16.59
CA ARG A 104 -19.72 -6.00 15.30
C ARG A 104 -20.46 -6.88 14.30
N TYR A 105 -20.44 -6.53 13.01
CA TYR A 105 -21.08 -7.31 11.94
C TYR A 105 -22.62 -7.44 12.08
N TRP A 106 -23.25 -6.62 12.94
CA TRP A 106 -24.71 -6.63 13.17
C TRP A 106 -25.53 -6.60 11.87
N SER A 107 -25.08 -5.84 10.86
CA SER A 107 -25.73 -5.76 9.55
C SER A 107 -25.73 -7.10 8.81
N SER A 108 -24.67 -7.89 8.96
CA SER A 108 -24.57 -9.24 8.37
C SER A 108 -25.43 -10.24 9.13
N TYR A 109 -25.48 -10.15 10.46
CA TYR A 109 -26.35 -11.01 11.28
C TYR A 109 -27.83 -10.78 10.97
N ARG A 110 -28.20 -9.52 10.70
CA ARG A 110 -29.53 -9.14 10.22
C ARG A 110 -29.81 -9.50 8.76
N GLN A 111 -28.87 -10.13 8.05
CA GLN A 111 -28.97 -10.49 6.64
C GLN A 111 -29.31 -9.28 5.74
N LEU A 112 -28.90 -8.08 6.15
CA LEU A 112 -29.12 -6.87 5.35
C LEU A 112 -28.13 -6.88 4.20
N THR A 113 -28.65 -7.01 2.97
CA THR A 113 -27.87 -6.86 1.74
C THR A 113 -27.39 -5.42 1.53
N PHE A 114 -28.03 -4.45 2.19
CA PHE A 114 -27.70 -3.04 2.11
C PHE A 114 -27.76 -2.38 3.50
N SER A 115 -26.64 -1.82 3.95
CA SER A 115 -26.57 -1.09 5.22
C SER A 115 -26.88 0.40 5.00
N MET A 116 -28.14 0.77 5.21
CA MET A 116 -28.57 2.19 5.17
C MET A 116 -27.72 3.10 6.07
N PRO A 117 -27.36 2.73 7.32
CA PRO A 117 -26.46 3.53 8.15
C PRO A 117 -25.09 3.77 7.51
N ALA A 118 -24.50 2.76 6.87
CA ALA A 118 -23.19 2.91 6.23
C ALA A 118 -23.27 3.85 5.03
N VAL A 119 -24.25 3.68 4.14
CA VAL A 119 -24.39 4.51 2.94
C VAL A 119 -24.77 5.94 3.29
N ALA A 120 -25.69 6.13 4.25
CA ALA A 120 -26.06 7.46 4.72
C ALA A 120 -24.86 8.18 5.37
N SER A 121 -24.07 7.49 6.21
CA SER A 121 -22.90 8.09 6.86
C SER A 121 -21.78 8.40 5.87
N TRP A 122 -21.61 7.55 4.85
CA TRP A 122 -20.69 7.82 3.74
C TRP A 122 -21.11 9.08 2.97
N GLY A 123 -22.38 9.14 2.53
CA GLY A 123 -22.90 10.30 1.79
C GLY A 123 -22.85 11.59 2.62
N LEU A 124 -23.26 11.54 3.88
CA LEU A 124 -23.17 12.70 4.79
C LEU A 124 -21.71 13.10 5.05
N GLY A 125 -20.80 12.13 5.18
CA GLY A 125 -19.37 12.39 5.29
C GLY A 125 -18.81 13.13 4.07
N LEU A 126 -19.22 12.72 2.86
CA LEU A 126 -18.83 13.41 1.63
C LEU A 126 -19.41 14.82 1.56
N VAL A 127 -20.71 14.97 1.82
CA VAL A 127 -21.36 16.30 1.85
C VAL A 127 -20.66 17.23 2.84
N PHE A 128 -20.29 16.71 4.01
CA PHE A 128 -19.54 17.46 5.01
C PHE A 128 -18.11 17.81 4.53
N GLY A 129 -17.35 16.84 4.04
CA GLY A 129 -15.97 17.05 3.60
C GLY A 129 -15.87 17.98 2.39
N PHE A 130 -16.69 17.77 1.37
CA PHE A 130 -16.77 18.66 0.20
C PHE A 130 -17.40 20.01 0.54
N GLY A 131 -18.33 20.07 1.50
CA GLY A 131 -18.89 21.33 2.00
C GLY A 131 -17.84 22.19 2.69
N LEU A 132 -16.99 21.59 3.53
CA LEU A 132 -15.86 22.28 4.16
C LEU A 132 -14.82 22.76 3.15
N ASN A 133 -14.57 22.00 2.08
CA ASN A 133 -13.74 22.44 0.96
C ASN A 133 -14.35 23.69 0.28
N ALA A 134 -15.63 23.62 -0.10
CA ALA A 134 -16.30 24.69 -0.84
C ALA A 134 -16.41 25.99 -0.04
N LEU A 135 -16.45 25.90 1.29
CA LEU A 135 -16.47 27.04 2.20
C LEU A 135 -15.07 27.55 2.58
N ASP A 136 -13.99 26.92 2.07
CA ASP A 136 -12.59 27.25 2.33
C ASP A 136 -12.24 27.38 3.83
N VAL A 137 -12.85 26.51 4.65
CA VAL A 137 -12.71 26.59 6.13
C VAL A 137 -11.33 26.13 6.59
N ILE A 138 -10.83 25.05 5.97
CA ILE A 138 -9.50 24.49 6.24
C ILE A 138 -8.85 24.01 4.95
N SER A 139 -7.51 23.95 4.96
CA SER A 139 -6.74 23.45 3.83
C SER A 139 -7.19 22.04 3.42
N PHE A 140 -7.30 21.85 2.11
CA PHE A 140 -7.78 20.63 1.48
C PHE A 140 -7.08 19.36 1.98
N TYR A 141 -5.78 19.48 2.26
CA TYR A 141 -4.94 18.37 2.73
C TYR A 141 -5.30 17.88 4.14
N PHE A 142 -6.01 18.68 4.95
CA PHE A 142 -6.41 18.34 6.31
C PHE A 142 -7.90 17.98 6.46
N LEU A 143 -8.70 18.10 5.38
CA LEU A 143 -10.14 17.80 5.41
C LEU A 143 -10.49 16.37 5.80
N PHE A 144 -9.57 15.43 5.60
CA PHE A 144 -9.80 14.05 6.00
C PHE A 144 -10.04 13.91 7.50
N ILE A 145 -9.40 14.75 8.34
CA ILE A 145 -9.49 14.66 9.80
C ILE A 145 -10.91 14.94 10.29
N PRO A 146 -11.49 16.14 10.06
CA PRO A 146 -12.84 16.43 10.54
C PRO A 146 -13.88 15.53 9.88
N THR A 147 -13.71 15.20 8.59
CA THR A 147 -14.60 14.28 7.87
C THR A 147 -14.62 12.91 8.54
N TRP A 148 -13.46 12.38 8.94
CA TRP A 148 -13.34 11.09 9.60
C TRP A 148 -14.08 11.06 10.94
N PHE A 149 -13.86 12.04 11.82
CA PHE A 149 -14.56 12.13 13.10
C PHE A 149 -16.06 12.32 12.95
N PHE A 150 -16.47 13.18 12.01
CA PHE A 150 -17.89 13.41 11.70
C PHE A 150 -18.56 12.11 11.23
N THR A 151 -17.95 11.39 10.28
CA THR A 151 -18.51 10.12 9.80
C THR A 151 -18.60 9.08 10.91
N ILE A 152 -17.61 8.99 11.81
CA ILE A 152 -17.68 8.08 12.97
C ILE A 152 -18.89 8.39 13.85
N ALA A 153 -19.09 9.68 14.18
CA ALA A 153 -20.19 10.10 15.05
C ALA A 153 -21.55 9.78 14.39
N VAL A 154 -21.72 10.15 13.12
CA VAL A 154 -22.94 9.90 12.35
C VAL A 154 -23.21 8.40 12.23
N TYR A 155 -22.18 7.61 11.86
CA TYR A 155 -22.33 6.17 11.70
C TYR A 155 -22.67 5.48 13.01
N THR A 156 -22.02 5.84 14.11
CA THR A 156 -22.32 5.28 15.43
C THR A 156 -23.76 5.59 15.85
N LEU A 157 -24.24 6.82 15.60
CA LEU A 157 -25.61 7.22 15.91
C LEU A 157 -26.63 6.47 15.05
N LEU A 158 -26.40 6.36 13.74
CA LEU A 158 -27.31 5.67 12.82
C LEU A 158 -27.32 4.16 13.08
N ALA A 159 -26.14 3.54 13.21
CA ALA A 159 -26.03 2.11 13.52
C ALA A 159 -26.73 1.77 14.84
N SER A 160 -26.60 2.63 15.87
CA SER A 160 -27.32 2.48 17.13
C SER A 160 -28.83 2.40 16.96
N ARG A 161 -29.41 3.17 16.03
CA ARG A 161 -30.86 3.22 15.81
C ARG A 161 -31.38 2.06 14.95
N TYR A 162 -30.50 1.45 14.14
CA TYR A 162 -30.86 0.44 13.17
C TYR A 162 -30.67 -1.01 13.65
N GLY A 163 -30.08 -1.21 14.83
CA GLY A 163 -29.97 -2.54 15.44
C GLY A 163 -28.57 -2.91 15.95
N ALA A 164 -27.56 -2.04 15.84
CA ALA A 164 -26.22 -2.35 16.36
C ALA A 164 -26.17 -2.57 17.90
N LYS A 165 -27.20 -2.11 18.62
CA LYS A 165 -27.39 -2.35 20.06
C LYS A 165 -28.04 -3.70 20.39
N GLU A 166 -28.59 -4.39 19.39
CA GLU A 166 -29.22 -5.68 19.60
C GLU A 166 -28.16 -6.76 19.90
N ASN A 167 -28.58 -7.78 20.66
CA ASN A 167 -27.70 -8.86 21.08
C ASN A 167 -27.76 -10.01 20.06
N TYR A 168 -26.65 -10.26 19.38
CA TYR A 168 -26.50 -11.35 18.40
C TYR A 168 -25.56 -12.45 18.93
N ALA A 169 -25.73 -12.84 20.20
CA ALA A 169 -24.86 -13.81 20.85
C ALA A 169 -24.83 -15.18 20.15
N ARG A 170 -25.89 -15.56 19.42
CA ARG A 170 -25.92 -16.84 18.69
C ARG A 170 -25.08 -16.76 17.43
N GLU A 171 -25.31 -15.74 16.62
CA GLU A 171 -24.62 -15.49 15.35
C GLU A 171 -23.13 -15.21 15.58
N ALA A 172 -22.80 -14.47 16.64
CA ALA A 172 -21.42 -14.22 17.04
C ALA A 172 -20.69 -15.53 17.39
N LYS A 173 -21.35 -16.47 18.11
CA LYS A 173 -20.78 -17.80 18.40
C LYS A 173 -20.63 -18.66 17.14
N GLU A 174 -21.59 -18.61 16.22
CA GLU A 174 -21.51 -19.31 14.94
C GLU A 174 -20.33 -18.79 14.10
N GLU A 175 -20.11 -17.48 14.09
CA GLU A 175 -18.97 -16.86 13.44
C GLU A 175 -17.63 -17.19 14.10
N GLU A 176 -17.57 -17.21 15.43
CA GLU A 176 -16.38 -17.63 16.18
C GLU A 176 -15.99 -19.07 15.84
N ALA A 177 -16.95 -20.00 15.86
CA ALA A 177 -16.73 -21.40 15.46
C ALA A 177 -16.26 -21.54 14.00
N ARG A 178 -16.81 -20.73 13.09
CA ARG A 178 -16.38 -20.68 11.69
C ARG A 178 -14.94 -20.18 11.58
N ASN A 179 -14.59 -19.10 12.28
CA ASN A 179 -13.25 -18.52 12.26
C ASN A 179 -12.22 -19.50 12.85
N GLU A 180 -12.54 -20.19 13.94
CA GLU A 180 -11.68 -21.25 14.47
C GLU A 180 -11.44 -22.37 13.46
N THR A 181 -12.48 -22.76 12.71
CA THR A 181 -12.36 -23.80 11.68
C THR A 181 -11.44 -23.34 10.55
N ILE A 182 -11.57 -22.08 10.12
CA ILE A 182 -10.70 -21.47 9.10
C ILE A 182 -9.25 -21.43 9.60
N VAL A 183 -9.00 -21.00 10.84
CA VAL A 183 -7.66 -20.95 11.43
C VAL A 183 -7.04 -22.34 11.50
N ARG A 184 -7.79 -23.34 11.99
CA ARG A 184 -7.32 -24.74 12.02
C ARG A 184 -6.97 -25.26 10.63
N PHE A 185 -7.79 -24.93 9.63
CA PHE A 185 -7.52 -25.31 8.24
C PHE A 185 -6.25 -24.62 7.70
N GLN A 186 -6.06 -23.33 7.97
CA GLN A 186 -4.85 -22.59 7.59
C GLN A 186 -3.60 -23.13 8.28
N GLU A 187 -3.69 -23.51 9.56
CA GLU A 187 -2.59 -24.16 10.28
C GLU A 187 -2.22 -25.52 9.69
N GLN A 188 -3.21 -26.31 9.26
CA GLN A 188 -2.96 -27.57 8.57
C GLN A 188 -2.28 -27.35 7.22
N GLN A 189 -2.73 -26.35 6.45
CA GLN A 189 -2.07 -25.96 5.20
C GLN A 189 -0.63 -25.53 5.45
N ALA A 190 -0.39 -24.68 6.46
CA ALA A 190 0.96 -24.21 6.80
C ALA A 190 1.89 -25.34 7.26
N LYS A 191 1.37 -26.38 7.93
CA LYS A 191 2.15 -27.58 8.29
C LYS A 191 2.51 -28.44 7.07
N ASN A 192 1.66 -28.45 6.06
CA ASN A 192 1.85 -29.21 4.82
C ASN A 192 2.66 -28.42 3.78
N GLU A 193 2.88 -27.13 4.00
CA GLU A 193 3.67 -26.28 3.12
C GLU A 193 5.17 -26.61 3.32
N PRO A 194 5.91 -26.94 2.26
CA PRO A 194 7.31 -27.30 2.39
C PRO A 194 8.10 -26.15 3.02
N ALA A 195 8.84 -26.46 4.10
CA ALA A 195 9.71 -25.49 4.73
C ALA A 195 10.79 -25.06 3.72
N ILE A 196 10.88 -23.77 3.43
CA ILE A 196 11.92 -23.21 2.55
C ILE A 196 13.27 -23.30 3.29
N PRO A 197 14.18 -24.21 2.93
CA PRO A 197 15.47 -24.32 3.61
C PRO A 197 16.30 -23.05 3.36
N ASN A 198 16.77 -22.44 4.44
CA ASN A 198 17.61 -21.25 4.35
C ASN A 198 19.02 -21.65 3.90
N ASP A 199 19.43 -21.29 2.68
CA ASP A 199 20.78 -21.58 2.17
C ASP A 199 21.85 -20.85 2.99
N LYS A 200 22.52 -21.59 3.88
CA LYS A 200 23.63 -21.10 4.73
C LYS A 200 25.02 -21.31 4.10
N SER A 201 25.10 -21.70 2.83
CA SER A 201 26.37 -21.94 2.13
C SER A 201 27.32 -20.75 2.25
N PHE A 202 28.62 -21.04 2.35
CA PHE A 202 29.69 -20.04 2.34
C PHE A 202 29.61 -19.11 1.12
N TYR A 203 29.19 -19.65 -0.03
CA TYR A 203 28.99 -18.87 -1.25
C TYR A 203 27.87 -17.82 -1.09
N THR A 204 26.73 -18.21 -0.52
CA THR A 204 25.59 -17.31 -0.27
C THR A 204 25.94 -16.23 0.76
N LYS A 205 26.77 -16.55 1.76
CA LYS A 205 27.34 -15.54 2.67
C LYS A 205 28.26 -14.57 1.94
N GLY A 206 29.12 -15.07 1.05
CA GLY A 206 30.01 -14.24 0.22
C GLY A 206 29.23 -13.27 -0.67
N LEU A 207 28.20 -13.74 -1.38
CA LEU A 207 27.31 -12.89 -2.20
C LEU A 207 26.68 -11.76 -1.37
N LYS A 208 26.14 -12.10 -0.18
CA LYS A 208 25.53 -11.11 0.72
C LYS A 208 26.54 -10.11 1.24
N PHE A 209 27.76 -10.55 1.59
CA PHE A 209 28.82 -9.67 2.04
C PHE A 209 29.19 -8.64 0.97
N ILE A 210 29.40 -9.08 -0.28
CA ILE A 210 29.74 -8.19 -1.39
C ILE A 210 28.59 -7.22 -1.69
N ALA A 211 27.34 -7.69 -1.63
CA ALA A 211 26.17 -6.82 -1.78
C ALA A 211 26.11 -5.73 -0.69
N ILE A 212 26.36 -6.08 0.57
CA ILE A 212 26.41 -5.11 1.68
C ILE A 212 27.58 -4.15 1.52
N ALA A 213 28.75 -4.64 1.08
CA ALA A 213 29.91 -3.79 0.81
C ALA A 213 29.61 -2.76 -0.30
N ALA A 214 28.92 -3.16 -1.37
CA ALA A 214 28.50 -2.24 -2.43
C ALA A 214 27.56 -1.13 -1.91
N LEU A 215 26.61 -1.48 -1.02
CA LEU A 215 25.75 -0.48 -0.36
C LEU A 215 26.56 0.45 0.55
N ALA A 216 27.47 -0.10 1.36
CA ALA A 216 28.32 0.68 2.25
C ALA A 216 29.19 1.67 1.46
N THR A 217 29.80 1.24 0.37
CA THR A 217 30.58 2.10 -0.53
C THR A 217 29.72 3.23 -1.12
N THR A 218 28.50 2.91 -1.55
CA THR A 218 27.55 3.91 -2.07
C THR A 218 27.20 4.95 -1.00
N LEU A 219 26.98 4.52 0.24
CA LEU A 219 26.69 5.39 1.37
C LEU A 219 27.89 6.29 1.71
N VAL A 220 29.10 5.73 1.73
CA VAL A 220 30.34 6.50 2.00
C VAL A 220 30.54 7.57 0.93
N LEU A 221 30.35 7.24 -0.34
CA LEU A 221 30.47 8.20 -1.44
C LEU A 221 29.39 9.29 -1.35
N ALA A 222 28.15 8.95 -0.99
CA ALA A 222 27.09 9.93 -0.76
C ALA A 222 27.44 10.88 0.41
N CYS A 223 27.98 10.34 1.51
CA CYS A 223 28.48 11.14 2.62
C CYS A 223 29.65 12.05 2.20
N ASN A 224 30.54 11.57 1.33
CA ASN A 224 31.62 12.38 0.80
C ASN A 224 31.11 13.55 -0.05
N VAL A 225 30.08 13.33 -0.89
CA VAL A 225 29.43 14.43 -1.62
C VAL A 225 28.81 15.45 -0.66
N LEU A 226 28.14 14.98 0.40
CA LEU A 226 27.40 15.85 1.33
C LEU A 226 28.32 16.64 2.28
N PHE A 227 29.37 16.00 2.82
CA PHE A 227 30.22 16.57 3.87
C PHE A 227 31.63 16.92 3.41
N GLY A 228 32.12 16.30 2.33
CA GLY A 228 33.47 16.48 1.78
C GLY A 228 33.58 17.54 0.68
N SER A 229 32.48 18.26 0.38
CA SER A 229 32.43 19.26 -0.69
C SER A 229 32.48 20.68 -0.11
N THR A 230 33.68 21.22 0.06
CA THR A 230 33.90 22.58 0.60
C THR A 230 33.79 23.69 -0.44
N SER A 231 34.08 23.37 -1.70
CA SER A 231 33.94 24.27 -2.85
C SER A 231 33.03 23.66 -3.93
N GLU A 232 32.58 24.50 -4.87
CA GLU A 232 31.77 24.05 -6.01
C GLU A 232 32.52 23.04 -6.90
N THR A 233 33.84 23.22 -7.03
CA THR A 233 34.70 22.30 -7.78
C THR A 233 34.78 20.94 -7.09
N ASP A 234 35.00 20.91 -5.77
CA ASP A 234 35.01 19.68 -4.98
C ASP A 234 33.66 18.95 -5.06
N TYR A 235 32.55 19.70 -5.05
CA TYR A 235 31.21 19.15 -5.18
C TYR A 235 31.02 18.43 -6.52
N ILE A 236 31.41 19.06 -7.63
CA ILE A 236 31.27 18.47 -8.96
C ILE A 236 32.11 17.19 -9.07
N GLU A 237 33.37 17.22 -8.63
CA GLU A 237 34.24 16.04 -8.68
C GLU A 237 33.72 14.89 -7.82
N ASN A 238 33.35 15.16 -6.57
CA ASN A 238 32.79 14.15 -5.66
C ASN A 238 31.47 13.58 -6.20
N ARG A 239 30.63 14.42 -6.82
CA ARG A 239 29.36 14.01 -7.41
C ARG A 239 29.53 13.11 -8.63
N GLU A 240 30.46 13.42 -9.53
CA GLU A 240 30.75 12.58 -10.70
C GLU A 240 31.30 11.21 -10.29
N LEU A 241 32.19 11.18 -9.29
CA LEU A 241 32.65 9.94 -8.66
C LEU A 241 31.48 9.16 -8.07
N PHE A 242 30.62 9.83 -7.29
CA PHE A 242 29.43 9.21 -6.73
C PHE A 242 28.51 8.63 -7.80
N TYR A 243 28.16 9.38 -8.85
CA TYR A 243 27.28 8.88 -9.92
C TYR A 243 27.82 7.63 -10.60
N THR A 244 29.12 7.62 -10.91
CA THR A 244 29.76 6.48 -11.59
C THR A 244 29.78 5.24 -10.70
N TYR A 245 30.30 5.38 -9.47
CA TYR A 245 30.46 4.23 -8.59
C TYR A 245 29.16 3.79 -7.92
N ALA A 246 28.21 4.69 -7.66
CA ALA A 246 26.88 4.34 -7.17
C ALA A 246 26.13 3.50 -8.22
N PHE A 247 26.23 3.83 -9.51
CA PHE A 247 25.64 3.02 -10.57
C PHE A 247 26.25 1.61 -10.62
N ILE A 248 27.57 1.50 -10.59
CA ILE A 248 28.27 0.20 -10.57
C ILE A 248 27.87 -0.61 -9.33
N CYS A 249 27.89 0.00 -8.14
CA CYS A 249 27.50 -0.64 -6.89
C CYS A 249 26.04 -1.08 -6.91
N THR A 250 25.15 -0.29 -7.52
CA THR A 250 23.72 -0.63 -7.66
C THR A 250 23.53 -1.89 -8.52
N ILE A 251 24.21 -1.98 -9.66
CA ILE A 251 24.16 -3.17 -10.52
C ILE A 251 24.70 -4.39 -9.77
N ILE A 252 25.87 -4.25 -9.13
CA ILE A 252 26.49 -5.33 -8.35
C ILE A 252 25.53 -5.80 -7.25
N TYR A 253 24.94 -4.87 -6.51
CA TYR A 253 23.98 -5.18 -5.45
C TYR A 253 22.79 -5.99 -5.99
N PHE A 254 22.10 -5.50 -7.02
CA PHE A 254 20.91 -6.17 -7.55
C PHE A 254 21.23 -7.55 -8.14
N VAL A 255 22.35 -7.69 -8.88
CA VAL A 255 22.77 -8.97 -9.45
C VAL A 255 23.07 -9.97 -8.33
N LEU A 256 23.91 -9.61 -7.36
CA LEU A 256 24.30 -10.52 -6.29
C LEU A 256 23.13 -10.87 -5.36
N ALA A 257 22.26 -9.90 -5.06
CA ALA A 257 21.04 -10.13 -4.29
C ALA A 257 20.09 -11.09 -5.03
N TYR A 258 19.93 -10.92 -6.34
CA TYR A 258 19.12 -11.82 -7.17
C TYR A 258 19.70 -13.24 -7.21
N TRP A 259 21.01 -13.39 -7.37
CA TRP A 259 21.68 -14.69 -7.35
C TRP A 259 21.59 -15.39 -5.99
N ALA A 260 21.74 -14.63 -4.89
CA ALA A 260 21.53 -15.15 -3.54
C ALA A 260 20.09 -15.62 -3.33
N LEU A 261 19.10 -14.88 -3.87
CA LEU A 261 17.69 -15.23 -3.79
C LEU A 261 17.34 -16.46 -4.65
N LYS A 262 17.86 -16.53 -5.88
CA LYS A 262 17.66 -17.67 -6.78
C LYS A 262 18.22 -18.96 -6.18
N ARG A 263 19.39 -18.91 -5.56
CA ARG A 263 19.99 -20.05 -4.86
C ARG A 263 19.18 -20.52 -3.65
N GLY A 264 18.61 -19.59 -2.89
CA GLY A 264 17.69 -19.92 -1.81
C GLY A 264 16.49 -20.72 -2.31
N LYS A 265 15.95 -20.36 -3.49
CA LYS A 265 14.83 -21.08 -4.12
C LYS A 265 15.25 -22.43 -4.74
N SER A 266 16.39 -22.51 -5.44
CA SER A 266 16.81 -23.76 -6.10
C SER A 266 17.16 -24.87 -5.11
N ASN A 267 17.70 -24.53 -3.93
CA ASN A 267 17.94 -25.50 -2.87
C ASN A 267 16.67 -25.93 -2.13
N THR A 268 15.50 -25.40 -2.51
CA THR A 268 14.17 -25.80 -1.99
C THR A 268 13.50 -26.86 -2.88
N GLU A 269 13.90 -26.96 -4.16
CA GLU A 269 13.31 -27.89 -5.15
C GLU A 269 14.12 -29.19 -5.37
N ALA A 270 15.26 -29.34 -4.68
CA ALA A 270 16.15 -30.51 -4.72
C ALA A 270 16.21 -31.18 -3.34
#